data_AF-X1T633-F1
#
_entry.id   AF-X1T633-F1
#
_cell.length_a   1.000
_cell.length_b   1.000
_cell.length_c   1.000
_cell.angle_alpha   90.00
_cell.angle_beta   90.00
_cell.angle_gamma   90.00
#
_symmetry.space_group_name_H-M   'P 1'
#
loop_
_entity.id
_entity.type
_entity.pdbx_description
1 polymer ?
#
loop_
_entity_poly.entity_id
_entity_poly.type
_entity_poly.pdbx_seq_one_letter_code
_entity_poly.pdbx_strand_id
1 'polypeptide(L)' 'IYLNQGIYAEITLRFINKSFVPGEYTYPNYKTNEYINFLNSVRQKYKLQLRENSSKI' A
#
# COMPACT_ATOMS: atom_id res chain seq x y z
N ILE A 1 -13.52 -1.63 6.04
CA ILE A 1 -12.97 -1.03 7.29
C ILE A 1 -13.80 0.21 7.60
N TYR A 2 -14.35 0.36 8.80
CA TYR A 2 -15.10 1.58 9.15
C TYR A 2 -14.13 2.73 9.42
N LEU A 3 -14.36 3.89 8.79
CA LEU A 3 -13.52 5.08 8.98
C LEU A 3 -14.15 6.01 10.03
N ASN A 4 -15.31 6.60 9.72
CA ASN A 4 -16.17 7.39 10.59
C ASN A 4 -17.49 7.73 9.87
N GLN A 5 -18.49 8.28 10.56
CA GLN A 5 -19.67 8.92 9.96
C GLN A 5 -20.43 8.07 8.90
N GLY A 6 -20.51 6.75 9.09
CA GLY A 6 -21.12 5.86 8.10
C GLY A 6 -20.27 5.60 6.84
N ILE A 7 -19.03 6.07 6.80
CA ILE A 7 -18.07 5.88 5.70
C ILE A 7 -17.23 4.64 5.95
N TYR A 8 -17.17 3.76 4.95
CA TYR A 8 -16.40 2.54 4.97
C TYR A 8 -15.34 2.55 3.86
N ALA A 9 -14.11 2.21 4.21
CA ALA A 9 -13.06 1.92 3.25
C ALA A 9 -13.14 0.49 2.73
N GLU A 10 -13.08 0.34 1.42
CA GLU A 10 -12.83 -0.91 0.72
C GLU A 10 -11.32 -1.16 0.60
N ILE A 11 -10.90 -2.42 0.69
CA ILE A 11 -9.50 -2.80 0.55
C ILE A 11 -9.21 -3.08 -0.93
N THR A 12 -8.48 -2.17 -1.57
CA THR A 12 -8.09 -2.31 -2.98
C THR A 12 -6.87 -3.21 -3.18
N LEU A 13 -5.90 -3.23 -2.26
CA LEU A 13 -4.68 -4.05 -2.35
C LEU A 13 -4.30 -4.58 -0.96
N ARG A 14 -3.79 -5.80 -0.87
CA ARG A 14 -3.24 -6.39 0.36
C ARG A 14 -1.73 -6.45 0.28
N PHE A 15 -1.02 -6.15 1.36
CA PHE A 15 0.44 -6.31 1.41
C PHE A 15 0.81 -7.64 2.07
N ILE A 16 1.21 -8.63 1.28
CA ILE A 16 1.49 -10.00 1.73
C ILE A 16 2.82 -10.43 1.11
N ASN A 17 3.66 -11.16 1.87
CA ASN A 17 4.95 -11.67 1.40
C ASN A 17 5.83 -10.60 0.72
N LYS A 18 5.88 -9.40 1.33
CA LYS A 18 6.66 -8.24 0.87
C LYS A 18 6.21 -7.61 -0.47
N SER A 19 5.01 -7.90 -0.96
CA SER A 19 4.44 -7.23 -2.14
C SER A 19 2.99 -6.83 -1.94
N PHE A 20 2.54 -5.82 -2.68
CA PHE A 20 1.11 -5.58 -2.89
C PHE A 20 0.51 -6.67 -3.80
N VAL A 21 -0.66 -7.16 -3.42
CA VAL A 21 -1.40 -8.24 -4.08
C VAL A 21 -2.85 -7.79 -4.26
N PRO A 22 -3.37 -7.78 -5.50
CA PRO A 22 -4.77 -7.45 -5.74
C PRO A 22 -5.70 -8.54 -5.20
N GLY A 23 -6.88 -8.11 -4.78
CA GLY A 23 -8.03 -8.99 -4.53
C GLY A 23 -8.84 -9.22 -5.80
N GLU A 24 -9.90 -10.03 -5.64
CA GLU A 24 -10.85 -10.37 -6.70
C GLU A 24 -11.46 -9.09 -7.31
N TYR A 25 -11.95 -8.20 -6.45
CA TYR A 25 -12.67 -6.97 -6.81
C TYR A 25 -11.77 -5.74 -7.00
N THR A 26 -10.44 -5.89 -6.94
CA THR A 26 -9.52 -4.77 -7.21
C THR A 26 -9.74 -4.22 -8.62
N TYR A 27 -9.82 -2.90 -8.74
CA TYR A 27 -9.97 -2.23 -10.03
C TYR A 27 -8.85 -2.64 -11.00
N PRO A 28 -9.14 -2.88 -12.29
CA PRO A 28 -8.17 -3.42 -13.26
C PRO A 28 -6.87 -2.61 -13.36
N ASN A 29 -6.94 -1.28 -13.29
CA ASN A 29 -5.77 -0.42 -13.35
C ASN A 29 -4.82 -0.58 -12.14
N TYR A 30 -5.31 -1.04 -10.99
CA TYR A 30 -4.49 -1.33 -9.80
C TYR A 30 -3.88 -2.73 -9.83
N LYS A 31 -4.33 -3.60 -10.76
CA LYS A 31 -3.81 -4.98 -10.93
C LYS A 31 -2.54 -5.03 -11.78
N THR A 32 -2.15 -3.93 -12.43
CA THR A 32 -1.02 -3.93 -13.35
C THR A 32 0.31 -4.10 -12.61
N ASN A 33 1.23 -4.83 -13.21
CA ASN A 33 2.57 -5.03 -12.62
C ASN A 33 3.30 -3.69 -12.42
N GLU A 34 3.13 -2.75 -13.34
CA GLU A 34 3.68 -1.40 -13.23
C GLU A 34 3.22 -0.71 -11.95
N TYR A 35 1.91 -0.73 -11.67
CA TYR A 35 1.34 -0.10 -10.49
C TYR A 35 1.80 -0.77 -9.19
N ILE A 36 1.81 -2.11 -9.17
CA ILE A 36 2.31 -2.88 -8.02
C ILE A 36 3.79 -2.60 -7.75
N ASN A 37 4.62 -2.57 -8.79
CA ASN A 37 6.05 -2.27 -8.68
C ASN A 37 6.29 -0.84 -8.18
N PHE A 38 5.55 0.12 -8.72
CA PHE A 38 5.56 1.50 -8.24
C PHE A 38 5.26 1.57 -6.74
N LEU A 39 4.15 0.98 -6.27
CA LEU A 39 3.79 1.01 -4.85
C LEU A 39 4.82 0.30 -3.95
N ASN A 40 5.38 -0.83 -4.41
CA ASN A 40 6.47 -1.50 -3.71
C ASN A 40 7.68 -0.57 -3.53
N SER A 41 8.06 0.17 -4.58
CA SER A 41 9.16 1.15 -4.51
C SER A 41 8.88 2.29 -3.52
N VAL A 42 7.66 2.83 -3.54
CA VAL A 42 7.22 3.90 -2.63
C VAL A 42 7.31 3.41 -1.18
N ARG A 43 6.84 2.19 -0.90
CA ARG A 43 6.91 1.60 0.44
C ARG A 43 8.35 1.41 0.93
N GLN A 44 9.27 0.98 0.06
CA GLN A 44 10.69 0.85 0.43
C GLN A 44 11.30 2.21 0.75
N LYS A 45 11.05 3.22 -0.10
CA LYS A 45 11.50 4.60 0.15
C LYS A 45 10.99 5.12 1.49
N TYR A 46 9.71 4.95 1.77
CA TYR A 46 9.11 5.38 3.04
C TYR A 46 9.73 4.67 4.25
N LYS A 47 10.02 3.37 4.14
CA LYS A 47 10.71 2.62 5.20
C LYS A 47 12.12 3.17 5.49
N LEU A 48 12.85 3.62 4.47
CA LEU A 48 14.15 4.27 4.66
C LEU A 48 13.99 5.61 5.38
N GLN A 49 13.02 6.43 4.96
CA GLN A 49 12.74 7.72 5.61
C GLN A 49 12.37 7.57 7.09
N LEU A 50 11.58 6.55 7.44
CA LEU A 50 11.25 6.28 8.84
C LEU A 50 12.49 5.93 9.67
N ARG A 51 13.43 5.17 9.11
CA ARG A 51 14.70 4.84 9.79
C ARG A 51 15.55 6.08 9.99
N GLU A 52 15.72 6.90 8.96
CA GLU A 52 16.47 8.15 9.04
C GLU A 52 15.89 9.11 10.07
N ASN A 53 14.56 9.24 10.12
CA ASN A 53 13.89 10.11 11.09
C ASN A 53 13.99 9.56 12.52
N SER A 54 14.00 8.24 12.70
CA SER A 54 14.19 7.62 14.01
C SER A 54 15.63 7.79 14.53
N SER A 55 16.62 7.91 13.63
CA SER A 55 18.02 8.19 13.98
C SER A 55 18.32 9.68 14.23
N LYS A 56 17.36 10.58 13.99
CA LYS A 56 17.50 12.03 14.19
C LYS A 56 16.90 12.52 15.52
N ILE A 57 16.34 11.61 16.31
CA ILE A 57 15.83 11.82 17.67
C ILE A 57 16.82 11.17 18.64
#